data_AF-A0A8T5UJT9-F1
#
_entry.id   AF-A0A8T5UJT9-F1
#
_cell.length_a   1.000
_cell.length_b   1.000
_cell.length_c   1.000
_cell.angle_alpha   90.00
_cell.angle_beta   90.00
_cell.angle_gamma   90.00
#
_symmetry.space_group_name_H-M   'P 1'
#
loop_
_entity.id
_entity.type
_entity.pdbx_description
1 polymer ?
#
loop_
_entity_poly.entity_id
_entity_poly.type
_entity_poly.pdbx_seq_one_letter_code
_entity_poly.pdbx_strand_id
1 'polypeptide(L)'
;MSIIKKYYWLIPIVGGIISLIGMTVPIWYSTTVWVEYVWIIGIIHHVTGGNVLDWAPIEMLFPSIITTILISLSSVMVITSAIFKYRKKKFLGNTENLWIIMAILKLSAIIGYFFGIQYGFYLNTEIHFWTIYGVQIGFFMPLVGMGLSIIGAIIGKLIDRNSPIIY
;
A
#
# COMPACT_ATOMS: atom_id res chain seq x y z
N MET A 1 -7.84 -26.59 18.81
CA MET A 1 -7.71 -25.16 18.40
C MET A 1 -7.78 -25.11 16.88
N SER A 2 -8.71 -24.35 16.28
CA SER A 2 -8.87 -24.34 14.82
C SER A 2 -7.62 -23.78 14.12
N ILE A 3 -7.32 -24.28 12.92
CA ILE A 3 -6.18 -23.80 12.08
C ILE A 3 -6.28 -22.28 11.89
N ILE A 4 -7.48 -21.76 11.64
CA ILE A 4 -7.77 -20.34 11.48
C ILE A 4 -7.34 -19.54 12.73
N LYS A 5 -7.67 -20.04 13.93
CA LYS A 5 -7.27 -19.41 15.20
C LYS A 5 -5.76 -19.35 15.42
N LYS A 6 -5.01 -20.27 14.81
CA LYS A 6 -3.54 -20.32 14.93
C LYS A 6 -2.82 -19.38 13.96
N TYR A 7 -3.40 -19.09 12.80
CA TYR A 7 -2.69 -18.45 11.68
C TYR A 7 -3.29 -17.15 11.14
N TYR A 8 -4.38 -16.64 11.72
CA TYR A 8 -5.01 -15.40 11.22
C TYR A 8 -4.06 -14.18 11.17
N TRP A 9 -3.06 -14.13 12.05
CA TRP A 9 -2.03 -13.08 12.09
C TRP A 9 -1.09 -13.08 10.87
N LEU A 10 -1.07 -14.15 10.06
CA LEU A 10 -0.32 -14.18 8.80
C LEU A 10 -0.98 -13.32 7.72
N ILE A 11 -2.31 -13.22 7.71
CA ILE A 11 -3.07 -12.45 6.73
C ILE A 11 -2.62 -10.98 6.67
N PRO A 12 -2.55 -10.23 7.79
CA PRO A 12 -2.06 -8.85 7.76
C PRO A 12 -0.57 -8.75 7.41
N ILE A 13 0.27 -9.75 7.70
CA ILE A 13 1.67 -9.78 7.27
C ILE A 13 1.77 -9.86 5.75
N VAL A 14 1.06 -10.82 5.14
CA VAL A 14 0.99 -10.95 3.68
C VAL A 14 0.45 -9.67 3.06
N GLY A 15 -0.57 -9.07 3.67
CA GLY A 15 -1.10 -7.77 3.24
C GLY A 15 -0.06 -6.64 3.29
N GLY A 16 0.72 -6.55 4.38
CA GLY A 16 1.83 -5.61 4.49
C GLY A 16 2.89 -5.80 3.42
N ILE A 17 3.32 -7.03 3.18
CA ILE A 17 4.34 -7.36 2.18
C ILE A 17 3.84 -7.05 0.76
N ILE A 18 2.61 -7.43 0.42
CA ILE A 18 2.01 -7.12 -0.88
C ILE A 18 1.92 -5.60 -1.10
N SER A 19 1.56 -4.82 -0.06
CA SER A 19 1.58 -3.36 -0.18
C SER A 19 2.99 -2.82 -0.49
N LEU A 20 4.01 -3.35 0.18
CA LEU A 20 5.40 -2.91 -0.02
C LEU A 20 5.92 -3.24 -1.43
N ILE A 21 5.71 -4.48 -1.88
CA ILE A 21 6.07 -4.91 -3.24
C ILE A 21 5.28 -4.13 -4.28
N GLY A 22 4.01 -3.85 -4.01
CA GLY A 22 3.14 -3.08 -4.90
C GLY A 22 3.73 -1.72 -5.28
N MET A 23 4.33 -1.02 -4.32
CA MET A 23 4.98 0.28 -4.59
C MET A 23 6.19 0.18 -5.52
N THR A 24 6.81 -0.99 -5.64
CA THR A 24 7.96 -1.21 -6.53
C THR A 24 7.53 -1.68 -7.93
N VAL A 25 6.25 -1.97 -8.14
CA VAL A 25 5.72 -2.31 -9.46
C VAL A 25 5.32 -1.03 -10.19
N PRO A 26 5.91 -0.72 -11.35
CA PRO A 26 5.58 0.52 -12.06
C PRO A 26 4.18 0.48 -12.66
N ILE A 27 3.63 1.67 -12.82
CA ILE A 27 2.57 1.96 -13.77
C ILE A 27 3.26 2.27 -15.10
N TRP A 28 2.97 1.53 -16.15
CA TRP A 28 3.64 1.66 -17.44
C TRP A 28 2.72 2.26 -18.49
N TYR A 29 3.25 3.12 -19.33
CA TYR A 29 2.58 3.62 -20.51
C TYR A 29 3.36 3.18 -21.73
N SER A 30 2.67 2.71 -22.76
CA SER A 30 3.28 2.33 -24.02
C SER A 30 2.39 2.73 -25.20
N THR A 31 2.97 3.48 -26.12
CA THR A 31 2.48 3.68 -27.49
C THR A 31 3.49 3.12 -28.48
N THR A 32 3.16 3.21 -29.77
CA THR A 32 4.07 2.85 -30.86
C THR A 32 5.39 3.62 -30.85
N VAL A 33 5.45 4.77 -30.17
CA VAL A 33 6.61 5.68 -30.18
C VAL A 33 7.15 5.98 -28.78
N TRP A 34 6.35 5.78 -27.72
CA TRP A 34 6.74 6.13 -26.35
C TRP A 34 6.51 5.00 -25.36
N VAL A 35 7.53 4.65 -24.57
CA VAL A 35 7.40 3.73 -23.43
C VAL A 35 7.97 4.39 -22.19
N GLU A 36 7.15 4.43 -21.13
CA GLU A 36 7.49 5.06 -19.86
C GLU A 36 7.00 4.22 -18.69
N TYR A 37 7.77 4.23 -17.60
CA TYR A 37 7.39 3.60 -16.34
C TYR A 37 7.38 4.66 -15.23
N VAL A 38 6.31 4.69 -14.44
CA VAL A 38 6.12 5.60 -13.31
C VAL A 38 5.88 4.77 -12.06
N TRP A 39 6.71 4.94 -11.05
CA TRP A 39 6.55 4.25 -9.77
C TRP A 39 5.84 5.14 -8.74
N ILE A 40 5.16 4.53 -7.77
CA ILE A 40 4.51 5.25 -6.65
C ILE A 40 5.52 6.05 -5.83
N ILE A 41 6.80 5.65 -5.82
CA ILE A 41 7.89 6.38 -5.16
C ILE A 41 8.29 7.67 -5.90
N GLY A 42 7.72 7.96 -7.07
CA GLY A 42 7.97 9.18 -7.83
C GLY A 42 9.20 9.10 -8.72
N ILE A 43 9.64 7.89 -9.05
CA ILE A 43 10.65 7.64 -10.09
C ILE A 43 9.92 7.50 -11.43
N ILE A 44 10.50 8.06 -12.49
CA ILE A 44 10.05 7.90 -13.87
C ILE A 44 11.20 7.36 -14.71
N HIS A 45 10.92 6.38 -15.57
CA HIS A 45 11.88 5.84 -16.52
C HIS A 45 11.37 6.07 -17.93
N HIS A 46 12.08 6.90 -18.70
CA HIS A 46 11.80 7.20 -20.10
C HIS A 46 12.60 6.26 -20.99
N VAL A 47 11.98 5.21 -21.53
CA VAL A 47 12.68 4.18 -22.32
C VAL A 47 13.06 4.71 -23.70
N THR A 48 12.09 5.32 -24.39
CA THR A 48 12.24 5.83 -25.77
C THR A 48 12.96 7.17 -25.86
N GLY A 49 13.04 7.93 -24.76
CA GLY A 49 13.74 9.21 -24.69
C GLY A 49 15.25 9.11 -24.41
N GLY A 50 15.85 7.92 -24.54
CA GLY A 50 17.26 7.69 -24.22
C GLY A 50 17.52 6.77 -23.03
N ASN A 51 16.50 6.02 -22.58
CA ASN A 51 16.60 5.09 -21.47
C ASN A 51 17.04 5.77 -20.16
N VAL A 52 16.41 6.90 -19.84
CA VAL A 52 16.80 7.77 -18.72
C VAL A 52 15.89 7.53 -17.52
N LEU A 53 16.51 7.30 -16.35
CA LEU A 53 15.83 7.16 -15.07
C LEU A 53 15.93 8.48 -14.30
N ASP A 54 14.80 9.14 -14.09
CA ASP A 54 14.73 10.46 -13.47
C ASP A 54 13.69 10.49 -12.34
N TRP A 55 13.74 11.56 -11.55
CA TRP A 55 12.69 11.89 -10.60
C TRP A 55 11.52 12.56 -11.33
N ALA A 56 10.30 12.26 -10.89
CA ALA A 56 9.11 12.96 -11.36
C ALA A 56 9.23 14.47 -11.10
N PRO A 57 8.54 15.32 -11.90
CA PRO A 57 8.37 16.73 -11.60
C PRO A 57 7.93 16.95 -10.15
N ILE A 58 8.34 18.06 -9.54
CA ILE A 58 8.21 18.27 -8.10
C ILE A 58 6.76 18.18 -7.62
N GLU A 59 5.81 18.62 -8.44
CA GLU A 59 4.37 18.58 -8.18
C GLU A 59 3.81 17.15 -8.13
N MET A 60 4.43 16.22 -8.86
CA MET A 60 4.12 14.78 -8.84
C MET A 60 4.92 14.03 -7.78
N LEU A 61 6.17 14.45 -7.56
CA LEU A 61 7.11 13.81 -6.64
C LEU A 61 6.64 13.95 -5.18
N PHE A 62 6.14 15.11 -4.77
CA PHE A 62 5.68 15.32 -3.39
C PHE A 62 4.55 14.36 -2.98
N PRO A 63 3.43 14.26 -3.73
CA PRO A 63 2.40 13.26 -3.46
C PRO A 63 2.94 11.83 -3.43
N SER A 64 3.85 11.51 -4.35
CA SER A 64 4.48 10.19 -4.47
C SER A 64 5.28 9.81 -3.22
N ILE A 65 6.14 10.71 -2.74
CA ILE A 65 6.97 10.50 -1.54
C ILE A 65 6.10 10.37 -0.30
N ILE A 66 5.13 11.27 -0.10
CA ILE A 66 4.23 11.24 1.08
C ILE A 66 3.49 9.90 1.12
N THR A 67 2.91 9.49 -0.01
CA THR A 67 2.18 8.22 -0.10
C THR A 67 3.10 7.02 0.15
N THR A 68 4.30 7.03 -0.41
CA THR A 68 5.28 5.96 -0.20
C THR A 68 5.65 5.82 1.27
N ILE A 69 5.91 6.94 1.95
CA ILE A 69 6.22 6.94 3.39
C ILE A 69 5.04 6.40 4.19
N LEU A 70 3.82 6.88 3.92
CA LEU A 70 2.63 6.45 4.65
C LEU A 70 2.32 4.96 4.45
N ILE A 71 2.39 4.46 3.21
CA ILE A 71 2.19 3.03 2.92
C ILE A 71 3.30 2.20 3.56
N SER A 72 4.56 2.65 3.49
CA SER A 72 5.70 1.94 4.09
C SER A 72 5.57 1.84 5.60
N LEU A 73 5.38 2.96 6.29
CA LEU A 73 5.21 3.00 7.75
C LEU A 73 4.00 2.18 8.19
N SER A 74 2.85 2.34 7.52
CA SER A 74 1.65 1.56 7.84
C SER A 74 1.88 0.07 7.64
N SER A 75 2.58 -0.34 6.57
CA SER A 75 2.88 -1.74 6.31
C SER A 75 3.85 -2.33 7.32
N VAL A 76 4.92 -1.60 7.67
CA VAL A 76 5.89 -2.01 8.68
C VAL A 76 5.21 -2.13 10.04
N MET A 77 4.35 -1.19 10.43
CA MET A 77 3.59 -1.24 11.68
C MET A 77 2.64 -2.45 11.73
N VAL A 78 1.96 -2.76 10.63
CA VAL A 78 1.10 -3.96 10.53
C VAL A 78 1.94 -5.24 10.65
N ILE A 79 3.03 -5.36 9.91
CA ILE A 79 3.90 -6.55 9.92
C ILE A 79 4.49 -6.76 11.32
N THR A 80 5.08 -5.72 11.89
CA THR A 80 5.72 -5.79 13.21
C THR A 80 4.70 -6.16 14.27
N SER A 81 3.57 -5.46 14.36
CA SER A 81 2.52 -5.75 15.35
C SER A 81 1.95 -7.17 15.21
N ALA A 82 1.80 -7.69 13.99
CA ALA A 82 1.40 -9.07 13.75
C ALA A 82 2.44 -10.10 14.23
N ILE A 83 3.73 -9.84 14.00
CA ILE A 83 4.83 -10.66 14.54
C ILE A 83 4.82 -10.64 16.08
N PHE A 84 4.56 -9.48 16.70
CA PHE A 84 4.44 -9.37 18.16
C PHE A 84 3.26 -10.20 18.71
N LYS A 85 2.09 -10.18 18.05
CA LYS A 85 0.94 -11.01 18.41
C LYS A 85 1.28 -12.51 18.32
N TYR A 86 1.95 -12.95 17.25
CA TYR A 86 2.43 -14.33 17.12
C TYR A 86 3.34 -14.75 18.28
N ARG A 87 4.30 -13.88 18.65
CA ARG A 87 5.23 -14.11 19.76
C ARG A 87 4.57 -14.02 21.14
N LYS A 88 3.25 -13.83 21.23
CA LYS A 88 2.47 -13.64 22.46
C LYS A 88 3.05 -12.56 23.38
N LYS A 89 3.77 -11.59 22.81
CA LYS A 89 4.30 -10.46 23.58
C LYS A 89 3.17 -9.47 23.79
N LYS A 90 3.06 -8.93 25.01
CA LYS A 90 2.09 -7.86 25.31
C LYS A 90 2.43 -6.64 24.46
N PHE A 91 1.67 -6.43 23.39
CA PHE A 91 1.66 -5.17 22.67
C PHE A 91 0.72 -4.22 23.43
N LEU A 92 1.11 -2.96 23.59
CA LEU A 92 0.31 -1.94 24.26
C LEU A 92 -0.92 -1.63 23.37
N GLY A 93 -2.00 -2.39 23.54
CA GLY A 93 -3.29 -2.16 22.87
C GLY A 93 -3.81 -3.35 22.06
N ASN A 94 -5.05 -3.19 21.57
CA ASN A 94 -5.73 -4.16 20.71
C ASN A 94 -5.09 -4.15 19.30
N THR A 95 -4.26 -5.15 19.01
CA THR A 95 -3.48 -5.26 17.76
C THR A 95 -4.38 -5.22 16.53
N GLU A 96 -5.55 -5.82 16.61
CA GLU A 96 -6.54 -5.85 15.53
C GLU A 96 -7.10 -4.45 15.22
N ASN A 97 -7.27 -3.58 16.22
CA ASN A 97 -7.64 -2.18 15.99
C ASN A 97 -6.53 -1.42 15.26
N LEU A 98 -5.27 -1.64 15.66
CA LEU A 98 -4.12 -1.02 15.00
C LEU A 98 -4.08 -1.40 13.51
N TRP A 99 -4.32 -2.66 13.17
CA TRP A 99 -4.34 -3.10 11.76
C TRP A 99 -5.42 -2.39 10.94
N ILE A 100 -6.61 -2.18 11.51
CA ILE A 100 -7.68 -1.43 10.84
C ILE A 100 -7.27 0.03 10.63
N ILE A 101 -6.72 0.69 11.66
CA ILE A 101 -6.28 2.09 11.58
C ILE A 101 -5.18 2.25 10.52
N MET A 102 -4.18 1.36 10.53
CA MET A 102 -3.11 1.38 9.53
C MET A 102 -3.62 1.07 8.12
N ALA A 103 -4.62 0.19 7.97
CA ALA A 103 -5.25 -0.07 6.68
C ALA A 103 -6.01 1.18 6.16
N ILE A 104 -6.75 1.88 7.01
CA ILE A 104 -7.41 3.14 6.64
C ILE A 104 -6.38 4.20 6.26
N LEU A 105 -5.25 4.28 6.98
CA LEU A 105 -4.19 5.22 6.65
C LEU A 105 -3.57 4.93 5.27
N LYS A 106 -3.37 3.65 4.91
CA LYS A 106 -2.98 3.25 3.55
C LYS A 106 -4.01 3.71 2.51
N LEU A 107 -5.30 3.50 2.78
CA LEU A 107 -6.37 3.92 1.86
C LEU A 107 -6.31 5.44 1.61
N SER A 108 -6.24 6.22 2.68
CA SER A 108 -6.14 7.68 2.60
C SER A 108 -4.90 8.12 1.83
N ALA A 109 -3.75 7.46 2.03
CA ALA A 109 -2.53 7.73 1.29
C ALA A 109 -2.67 7.42 -0.21
N ILE A 110 -3.36 6.34 -0.57
CA ILE A 110 -3.60 5.95 -1.97
C ILE A 110 -4.60 6.91 -2.64
N ILE A 111 -5.66 7.32 -1.94
CA ILE A 111 -6.61 8.32 -2.44
C ILE A 111 -5.89 9.67 -2.62
N GLY A 112 -5.09 10.09 -1.64
CA GLY A 112 -4.28 11.31 -1.73
C GLY A 112 -3.30 11.28 -2.90
N TYR A 113 -2.65 10.13 -3.13
CA TYR A 113 -1.83 9.90 -4.32
C TYR A 113 -2.63 10.05 -5.61
N PHE A 114 -3.81 9.43 -5.67
CA PHE A 114 -4.63 9.41 -6.87
C PHE A 114 -4.96 10.83 -7.37
N PHE A 115 -5.35 11.70 -6.44
CA PHE A 115 -5.62 13.11 -6.76
C PHE A 115 -4.35 13.94 -6.90
N GLY A 116 -3.35 13.70 -6.05
CA GLY A 116 -2.09 14.46 -6.05
C GLY A 116 -1.29 14.26 -7.33
N ILE A 117 -1.11 13.02 -7.79
CA ILE A 117 -0.39 12.70 -9.03
C ILE A 117 -1.13 13.27 -10.24
N GLN A 118 -2.47 13.17 -10.26
CA GLN A 118 -3.32 13.71 -11.33
C GLN A 118 -3.20 15.23 -11.42
N TYR A 119 -3.23 15.92 -10.28
CA TYR A 119 -3.07 17.37 -10.24
C TYR A 119 -1.65 17.79 -10.65
N GLY A 120 -0.62 17.15 -10.10
CA GLY A 120 0.77 17.47 -10.43
C GLY A 120 1.12 17.21 -11.90
N PHE A 121 0.60 16.15 -12.49
CA PHE A 121 0.80 15.86 -13.91
C PHE A 121 0.06 16.85 -14.80
N TYR A 122 -1.18 17.23 -14.43
CA TYR A 122 -1.96 18.22 -15.18
C TYR A 122 -1.29 19.59 -15.21
N LEU A 123 -0.66 20.03 -14.11
CA LEU A 123 0.10 21.29 -14.08
C LEU A 123 1.30 21.31 -15.04
N ASN A 124 1.88 20.15 -15.35
CA ASN A 124 3.06 20.04 -16.21
C ASN A 124 2.72 19.79 -17.69
N THR A 125 1.56 19.20 -17.98
CA THR A 125 1.23 18.70 -19.34
C THR A 125 -0.12 19.15 -19.88
N GLU A 126 -0.99 19.74 -19.04
CA GLU A 126 -2.40 20.04 -19.33
C GLU A 126 -3.26 18.82 -19.71
N ILE A 127 -2.74 17.60 -19.52
CA ILE A 127 -3.42 16.34 -19.83
C ILE A 127 -3.75 15.59 -18.53
N HIS A 128 -4.80 14.77 -18.59
CA HIS A 128 -5.15 13.89 -17.47
C HIS A 128 -4.21 12.66 -17.39
N PHE A 129 -3.55 12.48 -16.25
CA PHE A 129 -2.61 11.38 -15.98
C PHE A 129 -3.25 10.01 -16.23
N TRP A 130 -4.47 9.82 -15.71
CA TRP A 130 -5.18 8.53 -15.79
C TRP A 130 -5.60 8.15 -17.21
N THR A 131 -5.67 9.12 -18.13
CA THR A 131 -5.97 8.88 -19.54
C THR A 131 -4.76 8.29 -20.27
N ILE A 132 -3.55 8.58 -19.79
CA ILE A 132 -2.29 8.10 -20.36
C ILE A 132 -1.89 6.78 -19.71
N TYR A 133 -1.69 6.78 -18.38
CA TYR A 133 -1.09 5.64 -17.68
C TYR A 133 -2.12 4.57 -17.27
N GLY A 134 -3.42 4.90 -17.23
CA GLY A 134 -4.46 3.99 -16.75
C GLY A 134 -4.27 3.56 -15.29
N VAL A 135 -5.20 2.75 -14.78
CA VAL A 135 -5.08 2.16 -13.44
C VAL A 135 -4.53 0.75 -13.56
N GLN A 136 -3.34 0.52 -12.98
CA GLN A 136 -2.59 -0.72 -13.18
C GLN A 136 -2.24 -1.43 -11.87
N ILE A 137 -1.64 -2.61 -11.98
CA ILE A 137 -1.37 -3.50 -10.84
C ILE A 137 -0.53 -2.84 -9.75
N GLY A 138 0.45 -2.00 -10.09
CA GLY A 138 1.26 -1.25 -9.11
C GLY A 138 0.41 -0.38 -8.18
N PHE A 139 -0.71 0.16 -8.68
CA PHE A 139 -1.68 0.91 -7.89
C PHE A 139 -2.60 0.00 -7.06
N PHE A 140 -3.04 -1.14 -7.60
CA PHE A 140 -3.96 -2.04 -6.92
C PHE A 140 -3.32 -2.84 -5.79
N MET A 141 -2.03 -3.17 -5.87
CA MET A 141 -1.37 -4.01 -4.86
C MET A 141 -1.41 -3.43 -3.44
N PRO A 142 -1.14 -2.12 -3.22
CA PRO A 142 -1.38 -1.48 -1.92
C PRO A 142 -2.82 -1.62 -1.40
N LEU A 143 -3.83 -1.53 -2.27
CA LEU A 143 -5.24 -1.72 -1.91
C LEU A 143 -5.57 -3.18 -1.53
N VAL A 144 -5.02 -4.16 -2.25
CA VAL A 144 -5.13 -5.58 -1.88
C VAL A 144 -4.50 -5.82 -0.50
N GLY A 145 -3.32 -5.25 -0.26
CA GLY A 145 -2.63 -5.36 1.02
C GLY A 145 -3.38 -4.72 2.19
N MET A 146 -4.07 -3.60 1.95
CA MET A 146 -5.03 -3.00 2.87
C MET A 146 -6.19 -3.96 3.18
N GLY A 147 -6.84 -4.51 2.15
CA GLY A 147 -7.97 -5.43 2.30
C GLY A 147 -7.61 -6.65 3.16
N LEU A 148 -6.44 -7.24 2.92
CA LEU A 148 -5.93 -8.35 3.74
C LEU A 148 -5.71 -7.95 5.21
N SER A 149 -5.23 -6.74 5.46
CA SER A 149 -5.04 -6.24 6.82
C SER A 149 -6.36 -6.09 7.57
N ILE A 150 -7.41 -5.60 6.90
CA ILE A 150 -8.77 -5.49 7.46
C ILE A 150 -9.37 -6.88 7.70
N ILE A 151 -9.29 -7.79 6.73
CA ILE A 151 -9.80 -9.17 6.86
C ILE A 151 -9.12 -9.87 8.03
N GLY A 152 -7.79 -9.76 8.14
CA GLY A 152 -7.02 -10.31 9.26
C GLY A 152 -7.48 -9.77 10.62
N ALA A 153 -7.76 -8.46 10.70
CA ALA A 153 -8.26 -7.83 11.92
C ALA A 153 -9.66 -8.30 12.30
N ILE A 154 -10.59 -8.38 11.34
CA ILE A 154 -11.96 -8.84 11.58
C ILE A 154 -11.96 -10.28 12.09
N ILE A 155 -11.21 -11.17 11.42
CA ILE A 155 -11.07 -12.57 11.84
C ILE A 155 -10.50 -12.66 13.25
N GLY A 156 -9.45 -11.89 13.56
CA GLY A 156 -8.85 -11.84 14.90
C GLY A 156 -9.84 -11.42 15.98
N LYS A 157 -10.61 -10.36 15.74
CA LYS A 157 -11.65 -9.90 16.68
C LYS A 157 -12.73 -10.95 16.92
N LEU A 158 -13.18 -11.65 15.88
CA LEU A 158 -14.20 -12.70 16.00
C LEU A 158 -13.70 -13.88 16.83
N ILE A 159 -12.43 -14.25 16.67
CA ILE A 159 -11.77 -15.30 17.45
C ILE A 159 -11.66 -14.92 18.92
N ASP A 160 -11.23 -13.69 19.22
CA ASP A 160 -11.03 -13.23 20.59
C ASP A 160 -12.36 -13.12 21.33
N ARG A 161 -13.44 -12.65 20.67
CA ARG A 161 -14.80 -12.59 21.24
C ARG A 161 -15.38 -13.96 21.59
N ASN A 162 -15.05 -14.98 20.82
CA ASN A 162 -15.56 -16.35 21.00
C ASN A 162 -14.64 -17.23 21.87
N SER A 163 -13.59 -16.65 22.45
CA SER A 163 -12.70 -17.38 23.37
C SER A 163 -13.28 -17.28 24.79
N PRO A 164 -13.60 -18.40 25.45
CA PRO A 164 -14.08 -18.36 26.83
C PRO A 164 -13.02 -17.69 27.71
N ILE A 165 -13.45 -16.74 28.53
CA ILE A 165 -12.60 -16.13 29.55
C ILE A 165 -12.40 -17.20 30.62
N ILE A 166 -11.27 -17.90 30.55
CA ILE A 166 -10.85 -18.80 31.63
C ILE A 166 -10.21 -17.89 32.67
N TYR A 167 -10.97 -17.57 33.72
CA TYR A 167 -10.47 -16.96 34.95
C TYR A 167 -9.71 -18.00 35.78
#